data_AF-A0ABD7AG51-F1
#
_entry.id   AF-A0ABD7AG51-F1
#
_cell.length_a   1.000
_cell.length_b   1.000
_cell.length_c   1.000
_cell.angle_alpha   90.00
_cell.angle_beta   90.00
_cell.angle_gamma   90.00
#
_symmetry.space_group_name_H-M   'P 1'
#
loop_
_entity.id
_entity.type
_entity.pdbx_description
1 polymer ?
#
loop_
_entity_poly.entity_id
_entity_poly.type
_entity_poly.pdbx_seq_one_letter_code
_entity_poly.pdbx_strand_id
1 'polypeptide(L)' 'MSNEAMKMALAKQLTIALQNLGAPVELLCIVGSYGDTQTDADTLEMLEQYNDRGTCMDVIIAPEFTWKPNSGGEA' A
#
# COMPACT_ATOMS: atom_id res chain seq x y z
N MET A 1 9.93 7.03 -26.60
CA MET A 1 9.03 6.58 -25.51
C MET A 1 8.63 7.83 -24.73
N SER A 2 7.37 8.00 -24.35
CA SER A 2 7.00 9.13 -23.48
C SER A 2 7.58 8.91 -22.08
N ASN A 3 7.77 10.01 -21.33
CA ASN A 3 8.28 9.94 -19.95
C ASN A 3 7.39 9.03 -19.08
N GLU A 4 6.07 9.17 -19.21
CA GLU A 4 5.09 8.35 -18.48
C GLU A 4 5.17 6.87 -18.82
N ALA A 5 5.33 6.52 -20.11
CA ALA A 5 5.50 5.11 -20.50
C ALA A 5 6.78 4.50 -19.92
N MET A 6 7.85 5.30 -19.80
CA MET A 6 9.10 4.88 -19.19
C MET A 6 8.95 4.67 -17.67
N LYS A 7 8.30 5.60 -16.96
CA LYS A 7 8.05 5.46 -15.52
C LYS A 7 7.19 4.23 -15.21
N MET A 8 6.14 3.99 -15.99
CA MET A 8 5.31 2.78 -15.84
C MET A 8 6.10 1.49 -16.09
N ALA A 9 7.03 1.49 -17.05
CA ALA A 9 7.90 0.34 -17.28
C ALA A 9 8.85 0.09 -16.09
N LEU A 10 9.41 1.16 -15.52
CA LEU A 10 10.25 1.09 -14.33
C LEU A 10 9.48 0.57 -13.12
N ALA A 11 8.29 1.10 -12.84
CA ALA A 11 7.44 0.64 -11.74
C ALA A 11 7.13 -0.86 -11.86
N LYS A 12 6.77 -1.33 -13.07
CA LYS A 12 6.55 -2.77 -13.32
C LYS A 12 7.78 -3.63 -13.04
N GLN A 13 8.96 -3.22 -13.51
CA GLN A 13 10.19 -3.96 -13.27
C GLN A 13 10.58 -3.95 -11.79
N LEU A 14 10.37 -2.83 -11.10
CA LEU A 14 10.59 -2.72 -9.66
C LEU A 14 9.66 -3.65 -8.88
N THR A 15 8.37 -3.71 -9.21
CA THR A 15 7.41 -4.64 -8.59
C THR A 15 7.88 -6.09 -8.77
N ILE A 16 8.32 -6.49 -9.96
CA ILE A 16 8.83 -7.84 -10.22
C ILE A 16 10.09 -8.14 -9.39
N ALA A 17 11.04 -7.19 -9.34
CA ALA A 17 12.26 -7.36 -8.56
C ALA A 17 11.96 -7.55 -7.07
N LEU A 18 11.06 -6.73 -6.51
CA LEU A 18 10.63 -6.82 -5.12
C LEU A 18 9.92 -8.16 -4.83
N GLN A 19 9.05 -8.62 -5.72
CA GLN A 19 8.41 -9.95 -5.59
C GLN A 19 9.45 -11.07 -5.53
N ASN A 20 10.45 -11.04 -6.41
CA ASN A 20 11.51 -12.05 -6.45
C ASN A 20 12.40 -12.04 -5.19
N LEU A 21 12.54 -10.88 -4.55
CA LEU A 21 13.25 -10.73 -3.27
C LEU A 21 12.39 -11.13 -2.06
N GLY A 22 11.12 -11.50 -2.26
CA GLY A 22 10.20 -11.82 -1.17
C GLY A 22 9.82 -10.58 -0.35
N ALA A 23 9.76 -9.41 -0.99
CA ALA A 23 9.38 -8.17 -0.32
C ALA A 23 7.98 -8.31 0.32
N PRO A 24 7.77 -7.67 1.49
CA PRO A 24 6.49 -7.70 2.16
C PRO A 24 5.39 -7.06 1.29
N VAL A 25 4.15 -7.55 1.47
CA VAL A 25 2.98 -7.14 0.68
C VAL A 25 2.77 -5.63 0.66
N GLU A 26 3.06 -4.96 1.78
CA GLU A 26 2.94 -3.51 1.89
C GLU A 26 3.85 -2.77 0.91
N LEU A 27 5.12 -3.17 0.82
CA LEU A 27 6.08 -2.59 -0.12
C LEU A 27 5.69 -2.88 -1.58
N LEU A 28 5.12 -4.06 -1.84
CA LEU A 28 4.57 -4.41 -3.15
C LEU A 28 3.34 -3.56 -3.51
N CYS A 29 2.48 -3.25 -2.53
CA CYS A 29 1.31 -2.39 -2.73
C CYS A 29 1.74 -0.95 -3.07
N ILE A 30 2.72 -0.39 -2.36
CA ILE A 30 3.21 0.97 -2.63
C ILE A 30 3.65 1.12 -4.09
N VAL A 31 4.52 0.22 -4.58
CA VAL A 31 5.04 0.29 -5.95
C VAL A 31 3.99 -0.16 -6.98
N GLY A 32 3.14 -1.12 -6.64
CA GLY A 32 2.11 -1.66 -7.53
C GLY A 32 0.97 -0.68 -7.83
N SER A 33 0.70 0.27 -6.93
CA SER A 33 -0.34 1.29 -7.09
C SER A 33 0.10 2.52 -7.92
N TYR A 34 1.37 2.59 -8.30
CA TYR A 34 1.92 3.68 -9.11
C TYR A 34 1.21 3.82 -10.46
N GLY A 35 0.66 5.02 -10.72
CA GLY A 35 -0.04 5.33 -11.97
C GLY A 35 -1.47 4.79 -12.08
N ASP A 36 -1.95 4.06 -11.06
CA ASP A 36 -3.35 3.64 -10.91
C ASP A 36 -4.06 4.50 -9.88
N THR A 37 -3.67 4.38 -8.61
CA THR A 37 -4.24 5.15 -7.49
C THR A 37 -3.25 6.10 -6.83
N GLN A 38 -1.96 6.04 -7.19
CA GLN A 38 -0.90 6.88 -6.63
C GLN A 38 -0.15 7.66 -7.70
N THR A 39 0.20 8.91 -7.36
CA THR A 39 1.10 9.76 -8.16
C THR A 39 2.56 9.51 -7.80
N ASP A 40 3.48 10.09 -8.59
CA ASP A 40 4.92 10.10 -8.29
C ASP A 40 5.22 10.56 -6.85
N ALA A 41 4.52 11.61 -6.39
CA ALA A 41 4.73 12.19 -5.07
C ALA A 41 4.21 11.25 -3.96
N ASP A 42 3.02 10.68 -4.14
CA ASP A 42 2.43 9.76 -3.15
C ASP A 42 3.29 8.51 -2.98
N THR A 43 3.74 7.91 -4.09
CA THR A 43 4.60 6.73 -4.06
C THR A 43 5.94 7.03 -3.39
N LEU A 44 6.55 8.19 -3.66
CA LEU A 44 7.82 8.59 -3.02
C LEU A 44 7.63 8.76 -1.52
N GLU A 45 6.60 9.48 -1.09
CA GLU A 45 6.30 9.69 0.32
C GLU A 45 6.08 8.36 1.06
N MET A 46 5.28 7.46 0.49
CA MET A 46 5.03 6.14 1.12
C MET A 46 6.29 5.29 1.21
N LEU A 47 7.18 5.34 0.21
CA LEU A 47 8.49 4.67 0.27
C LEU A 47 9.40 5.26 1.35
N GLU A 48 9.41 6.59 1.50
CA GLU A 48 10.17 7.27 2.55
C GLU A 48 9.66 6.89 3.95
N GLN A 49 8.34 6.90 4.15
CA GLN A 49 7.72 6.43 5.40
C GLN A 49 8.05 4.96 5.66
N TYR A 50 7.96 4.10 4.64
CA TYR A 50 8.31 2.69 4.78
C TYR A 50 9.78 2.50 5.18
N ASN A 51 10.70 3.29 4.62
CA ASN A 51 12.12 3.22 4.99
C ASN A 51 12.39 3.69 6.43
N ASP A 52 11.64 4.68 6.92
CA ASP A 52 11.81 5.23 8.27
C ASP A 52 11.26 4.29 9.37
N ARG A 53 10.05 3.76 9.19
CA ARG A 53 9.32 3.00 10.23
C ARG A 53 9.01 1.54 9.88
N GLY A 54 9.33 1.08 8.67
CA GLY A 54 9.03 -0.28 8.20
C GLY A 54 7.57 -0.51 7.75
N THR A 55 6.77 0.56 7.71
CA THR A 55 5.36 0.57 7.27
C THR A 55 5.01 1.96 6.73
N CYS A 56 4.09 2.08 5.77
CA CYS A 56 3.51 3.37 5.37
C CYS A 56 2.14 3.61 6.02
N MET A 57 1.66 2.68 6.84
CA MET A 57 0.35 2.77 7.49
C MET A 57 0.48 3.43 8.87
N ASP A 58 -0.41 4.37 9.14
CA ASP A 58 -0.57 4.87 10.50
C ASP A 58 -1.31 3.85 11.35
N VAL A 59 -0.77 3.56 12.54
CA VAL A 59 -1.47 2.78 13.54
C VAL A 59 -2.57 3.66 14.14
N ILE A 60 -3.78 3.58 13.57
CA ILE A 60 -4.97 4.16 14.19
C ILE A 60 -5.33 3.25 15.38
N ILE A 61 -4.91 3.63 16.58
CA ILE A 61 -5.17 2.86 17.81
C ILE A 61 -6.68 2.83 18.09
N ALA A 62 -7.23 1.62 17.90
CA ALA A 62 -8.48 1.03 18.39
C ALA A 62 -9.84 1.63 17.95
N PRO A 63 -10.79 0.81 17.47
CA PRO A 63 -12.20 1.19 17.50
C PRO A 63 -12.68 1.20 18.96
N GLU A 64 -13.17 2.35 19.44
CA GLU A 64 -14.00 2.44 20.66
C GLU A 64 -15.28 1.61 20.55
N PHE A 65 -15.63 1.19 19.32
CA PHE A 65 -16.85 0.46 19.04
C PHE A 65 -16.62 -1.05 18.98
N THR A 66 -16.97 -1.73 20.07
CA THR A 66 -17.21 -3.17 20.04
C THR A 66 -18.67 -3.41 19.67
N TRP A 67 -18.92 -3.88 18.45
CA TRP A 67 -20.26 -4.32 18.05
C TRP A 67 -20.71 -5.47 18.95
N LYS A 68 -21.91 -5.36 19.54
CA LYS A 68 -22.57 -6.45 20.26
C LYS A 68 -23.83 -6.85 19.50
N PRO A 69 -24.03 -8.15 19.19
CA PRO A 69 -25.29 -8.60 18.61
C PRO A 69 -26.44 -8.33 19.58
N ASN A 70 -27.52 -7.70 19.10
CA ASN A 70 -28.78 -7.71 19.82
C ASN A 70 -29.34 -9.13 19.73
N SER A 71 -29.39 -9.84 20.86
CA SER A 71 -30.04 -11.16 21.00
C SER A 71 -31.58 -11.09 20.93
N GLY A 72 -32.13 -10.10 20.23
CA GLY A 72 -33.58 -9.92 20.03
C GLY A 72 -34.01 -10.57 18.73
N GLY A 73 -34.22 -11.89 18.77
CA GLY A 73 -34.71 -12.67 17.64
C GLY A 73 -35.27 -14.01 18.08
N GLU A 74 -36.07 -14.02 19.15
CA GLU A 74 -37.04 -15.10 19.36
C GLU A 74 -38.28 -14.76 18.53
N ALA A 75 -38.56 -15.59 17.52
CA ALA A 75 -39.90 -15.87 17.00
C ALA A 75 -39.88 -17.20 16.22
#